data_AF-A0A7Z9KKV7-F1
#
_entry.id   AF-A0A7Z9KKV7-F1
#
_cell.length_a   1.000
_cell.length_b   1.000
_cell.length_c   1.000
_cell.angle_alpha   90.00
_cell.angle_beta   90.00
_cell.angle_gamma   90.00
#
_symmetry.space_group_name_H-M   'P 1'
#
loop_
_entity.id
_entity.type
_entity.pdbx_description
1 polymer ?
#
loop_
_entity_poly.entity_id
_entity_poly.type
_entity_poly.pdbx_seq_one_letter_code
_entity_poly.pdbx_strand_id
1 'polypeptide(L)'
;MKHSMHLILDSYSHPGISLFWKRHGLSIMEQLVPADFFITTGDTPLEKLVEREIWSGWKKIILIGTPNSIRRGFNTLMQSSQECRSTLEIGFWPLDLQNLATSISQSSLNLRPILQVFKSGHTLPVDVMKVQFIASELETKYFWNDFVINSTQANAETTFYIDEQNSHVNGKFRCRIAFHDEILNSLTMHPGKLTRTPVLKVYLKRDPALTTTERFKQFKQWLAADKKITENETLLKTGKQVEIQGNWANLTLNVGAIQDSVQGAHFEVARKAFSLIIPAKPIQTTESVRKILPAFRPTGVIANNRDGSTKIQLQFKDNSH
;
A
#
# COMPACT_ATOMS: atom_id res chain seq x y z
N MET A 1 -12.81 8.23 21.56
CA MET A 1 -13.60 9.05 20.60
C MET A 1 -13.53 8.36 19.24
N LYS A 2 -14.59 8.40 18.42
CA LYS A 2 -14.58 7.79 17.09
C LYS A 2 -13.97 8.79 16.11
N HIS A 3 -12.77 8.53 15.60
CA HIS A 3 -12.10 9.38 14.61
C HIS A 3 -12.95 9.50 13.34
N SER A 4 -13.07 10.73 12.79
CA SER A 4 -13.76 10.94 11.51
C SER A 4 -13.01 10.18 10.40
N MET A 5 -13.74 9.54 9.49
CA MET A 5 -13.13 8.80 8.38
C MET A 5 -13.25 9.60 7.09
N HIS A 6 -12.12 9.85 6.45
CA HIS A 6 -12.00 10.58 5.21
C HIS A 6 -11.52 9.60 4.13
N LEU A 7 -12.26 9.50 3.02
CA LEU A 7 -11.90 8.64 1.90
C LEU A 7 -11.34 9.49 0.77
N ILE A 8 -10.18 9.11 0.26
CA ILE A 8 -9.57 9.73 -0.92
C ILE A 8 -9.47 8.66 -2.00
N LEU A 9 -10.14 8.89 -3.13
CA LEU A 9 -10.13 8.00 -4.29
C LEU A 9 -9.36 8.64 -5.46
N ASP A 10 -8.22 8.04 -5.82
CA ASP A 10 -7.47 8.40 -7.03
C ASP A 10 -7.98 7.62 -8.24
N SER A 11 -8.99 8.16 -8.92
CA SER A 11 -9.62 7.53 -10.08
C SER A 11 -9.46 8.32 -11.38
N TYR A 12 -8.92 9.55 -11.34
CA TYR A 12 -8.94 10.49 -12.47
C TYR A 12 -8.29 9.92 -13.73
N SER A 13 -7.08 9.37 -13.58
CA SER A 13 -6.33 8.79 -14.69
C SER A 13 -6.47 7.26 -14.77
N HIS A 14 -7.43 6.67 -14.05
CA HIS A 14 -7.56 5.22 -13.87
C HIS A 14 -8.99 4.73 -14.15
N PRO A 15 -9.34 4.45 -15.43
CA PRO A 15 -10.69 4.03 -15.81
C PRO A 15 -11.20 2.79 -15.07
N GLY A 16 -10.32 1.81 -14.80
CA GLY A 16 -10.67 0.61 -14.05
C GLY A 16 -11.11 0.89 -12.61
N ILE A 17 -10.46 1.84 -11.94
CA ILE A 17 -10.84 2.28 -10.58
C ILE A 17 -12.17 3.03 -10.62
N SER A 18 -12.36 3.89 -11.62
CA SER A 18 -13.64 4.58 -11.84
C SER A 18 -14.79 3.59 -12.03
N LEU A 19 -14.60 2.51 -12.79
CA LEU A 19 -15.60 1.45 -12.99
C LEU A 19 -15.87 0.66 -11.71
N PHE A 20 -14.82 0.27 -10.98
CA PHE A 20 -14.95 -0.36 -9.67
C PHE A 20 -15.80 0.50 -8.73
N TRP A 21 -15.51 1.81 -8.67
CA TRP A 21 -16.25 2.73 -7.82
C TRP A 21 -17.70 2.92 -8.29
N LYS A 22 -17.96 3.06 -9.59
CA LYS A 22 -19.34 3.12 -10.11
C LYS A 22 -20.19 1.94 -9.69
N ARG A 23 -19.59 0.74 -9.61
CA ARG A 23 -20.30 -0.48 -9.26
C ARG A 23 -20.49 -0.66 -7.75
N HIS A 24 -19.47 -0.35 -6.97
CA HIS A 24 -19.44 -0.70 -5.53
C HIS A 24 -19.50 0.49 -4.59
N GLY A 25 -19.31 1.71 -5.11
CA GLY A 25 -19.15 2.94 -4.33
C GLY A 25 -20.28 3.21 -3.37
N LEU A 26 -21.55 3.04 -3.79
CA LEU A 26 -22.70 3.22 -2.89
C LEU A 26 -22.64 2.27 -1.68
N SER A 27 -22.40 0.98 -1.92
CA SER A 27 -22.29 -0.01 -0.85
C SER A 27 -21.08 0.22 0.04
N ILE A 28 -19.97 0.74 -0.51
CA ILE A 28 -18.80 1.16 0.25
C ILE A 28 -19.15 2.32 1.17
N MET A 29 -19.81 3.35 0.65
CA MET A 29 -20.22 4.55 1.40
C MET A 29 -21.22 4.21 2.51
N GLU A 30 -22.21 3.35 2.24
CA GLU A 30 -23.18 2.88 3.23
C GLU A 30 -22.53 2.11 4.39
N GLN A 31 -21.50 1.31 4.11
CA GLN A 31 -20.86 0.49 5.14
C GLN A 31 -19.80 1.26 5.94
N LEU A 32 -19.00 2.10 5.27
CA LEU A 32 -17.95 2.89 5.91
C LEU A 32 -18.50 4.14 6.59
N VAL A 33 -19.51 4.79 6.00
CA VAL A 33 -20.09 6.06 6.45
C VAL A 33 -18.99 7.09 6.74
N PRO A 34 -18.20 7.47 5.72
CA PRO A 34 -17.15 8.45 5.91
C PRO A 34 -17.75 9.83 6.22
N ALA A 35 -17.03 10.62 7.00
CA ALA A 35 -17.37 12.02 7.24
C ALA A 35 -17.19 12.84 5.97
N ASP A 36 -16.11 12.58 5.24
CA ASP A 36 -15.78 13.25 3.98
C ASP A 36 -15.29 12.25 2.92
N PHE A 37 -15.58 12.56 1.67
CA PHE A 37 -15.16 11.76 0.51
C PHE A 37 -14.66 12.66 -0.62
N PHE A 38 -13.45 12.39 -1.09
CA PHE A 38 -12.76 13.16 -2.12
C PHE A 38 -12.40 12.26 -3.29
N ILE A 39 -12.60 12.79 -4.50
CA ILE A 39 -12.17 12.16 -5.75
C ILE A 39 -11.16 13.09 -6.41
N THR A 40 -10.04 12.55 -6.87
CA THR A 40 -9.05 13.29 -7.65
C THR A 40 -9.64 13.82 -8.95
N THR A 41 -9.23 15.01 -9.37
CA THR A 41 -9.56 15.60 -10.67
C THR A 41 -8.30 16.17 -11.32
N GLY A 42 -8.40 16.66 -12.56
CA GLY A 42 -7.28 17.35 -13.22
C GLY A 42 -6.82 18.58 -12.43
N ASP A 43 -7.77 19.34 -11.88
CA ASP A 43 -7.48 20.55 -11.10
C ASP A 43 -7.02 20.26 -9.67
N THR A 44 -7.48 19.14 -9.12
CA THR A 44 -7.19 18.71 -7.75
C THR A 44 -6.49 17.34 -7.75
N PRO A 45 -5.16 17.30 -7.98
CA PRO A 45 -4.39 16.07 -7.96
C PRO A 45 -4.34 15.47 -6.55
N LEU A 46 -3.97 14.19 -6.48
CA LEU A 46 -3.89 13.40 -5.25
C LEU A 46 -3.05 14.09 -4.18
N GLU A 47 -1.88 14.60 -4.54
CA GLU A 47 -0.93 15.23 -3.63
C GLU A 47 -1.57 16.43 -2.92
N LYS A 48 -2.26 17.31 -3.64
CA LYS A 48 -2.95 18.46 -3.04
C LYS A 48 -4.08 18.05 -2.10
N LEU A 49 -4.83 16.99 -2.45
CA LEU A 49 -5.88 16.46 -1.56
C LEU A 49 -5.28 15.90 -0.28
N VAL A 50 -4.22 15.09 -0.40
CA VAL A 50 -3.54 14.49 0.74
C VAL A 50 -2.95 15.57 1.64
N GLU A 51 -2.25 16.56 1.08
CA GLU A 51 -1.71 17.70 1.81
C GLU A 51 -2.80 18.43 2.60
N ARG A 52 -3.89 18.83 1.93
CA ARG A 52 -5.02 19.50 2.57
C ARG A 52 -5.56 18.67 3.73
N GLU A 53 -5.75 17.38 3.51
CA GLU A 53 -6.38 16.51 4.50
C GLU A 53 -5.46 16.25 5.70
N ILE A 54 -4.15 16.19 5.54
CA ILE A 54 -3.23 15.94 6.66
C ILE A 54 -3.34 16.98 7.78
N TRP A 55 -3.63 18.24 7.44
CA TRP A 55 -3.65 19.34 8.41
C TRP A 55 -4.85 19.32 9.37
N SER A 56 -5.89 18.52 9.12
CA SER A 56 -7.15 18.62 9.87
C SER A 56 -7.26 17.59 11.01
N GLY A 57 -6.53 17.83 12.10
CA GLY A 57 -6.78 17.19 13.40
C GLY A 57 -6.75 15.66 13.43
N TRP A 58 -7.48 15.08 14.40
CA TRP A 58 -7.48 13.64 14.67
C TRP A 58 -8.46 12.86 13.80
N LYS A 59 -7.97 12.16 12.78
CA LYS A 59 -8.85 11.47 11.83
C LYS A 59 -8.22 10.25 11.16
N LYS A 60 -9.09 9.45 10.52
CA LYS A 60 -8.73 8.34 9.65
C LYS A 60 -8.70 8.82 8.20
N ILE A 61 -7.62 8.57 7.47
CA ILE A 61 -7.56 8.80 6.02
C ILE A 61 -7.38 7.45 5.33
N ILE A 62 -8.31 7.08 4.46
CA ILE A 62 -8.18 5.87 3.64
C ILE A 62 -7.91 6.31 2.19
N LEU A 63 -6.73 5.96 1.71
CA LEU A 63 -6.33 6.21 0.33
C LEU A 63 -6.60 4.97 -0.53
N ILE A 64 -7.42 5.17 -1.56
CA ILE A 64 -7.84 4.13 -2.51
C ILE A 64 -7.32 4.53 -3.89
N GLY A 65 -6.59 3.63 -4.55
CA GLY A 65 -5.97 3.95 -5.83
C GLY A 65 -5.16 2.80 -6.41
N THR A 66 -4.44 3.05 -7.50
CA THR A 66 -3.45 2.08 -8.00
C THR A 66 -2.26 1.97 -7.04
N PRO A 67 -1.42 0.92 -7.13
CA PRO A 67 -0.16 0.86 -6.36
C PRO A 67 0.71 2.12 -6.50
N ASN A 68 0.74 2.72 -7.69
CA ASN A 68 1.42 4.00 -7.92
C ASN A 68 0.76 5.16 -7.15
N SER A 69 -0.58 5.21 -7.12
CA SER A 69 -1.33 6.23 -6.36
C SER A 69 -1.02 6.12 -4.86
N ILE A 70 -0.99 4.89 -4.32
CA ILE A 70 -0.60 4.62 -2.93
C ILE A 70 0.80 5.15 -2.65
N ARG A 71 1.77 4.89 -3.53
CA ARG A 71 3.14 5.39 -3.40
C ARG A 71 3.21 6.93 -3.37
N ARG A 72 2.48 7.61 -4.27
CA ARG A 72 2.44 9.08 -4.32
C ARG A 72 1.82 9.68 -3.05
N GLY A 73 0.68 9.14 -2.62
CA GLY A 73 0.02 9.57 -1.39
C GLY A 73 0.86 9.30 -0.14
N PHE A 74 1.54 8.15 -0.07
CA PHE A 74 2.51 7.85 0.99
C PHE A 74 3.65 8.87 1.03
N ASN A 75 4.25 9.20 -0.12
CA ASN A 75 5.34 10.18 -0.17
C ASN A 75 4.87 11.57 0.29
N THR A 76 3.69 11.99 -0.15
CA THR A 76 3.06 13.26 0.27
C THR A 76 2.81 13.28 1.77
N LEU A 77 2.27 12.19 2.33
CA LEU A 77 2.10 12.01 3.76
C LEU A 77 3.42 12.18 4.51
N MET A 78 4.47 11.51 4.04
CA MET A 78 5.76 11.50 4.71
C MET A 78 6.52 12.84 4.65
N GLN A 79 6.19 13.70 3.68
CA GLN A 79 6.71 15.07 3.60
C GLN A 79 6.10 16.01 4.65
N SER A 80 4.94 15.67 5.21
CA SER A 80 4.33 16.45 6.28
C SER A 80 5.05 16.28 7.63
N SER A 81 4.86 17.26 8.52
CA SER A 81 5.49 17.25 9.84
C SER A 81 5.04 16.03 10.67
N GLN A 82 5.91 15.58 11.57
CA GLN A 82 5.60 14.45 12.45
C GLN A 82 4.39 14.74 13.35
N GLU A 83 4.20 16.00 13.75
CA GLU A 83 3.04 16.45 14.52
C GLU A 83 1.74 16.17 13.78
N CYS A 84 1.64 16.55 12.51
CA CYS A 84 0.46 16.28 11.70
C CYS A 84 0.26 14.78 11.48
N ARG A 85 1.34 14.03 11.17
CA ARG A 85 1.22 12.57 11.00
C ARG A 85 0.79 11.84 12.26
N SER A 86 1.15 12.35 13.44
CA SER A 86 0.86 11.70 14.72
C SER A 86 -0.63 11.71 15.09
N THR A 87 -1.42 12.61 14.51
CA THR A 87 -2.87 12.69 14.74
C THR A 87 -3.68 11.85 13.74
N LEU A 88 -3.02 11.20 12.79
CA LEU A 88 -3.67 10.51 11.68
C LEU A 88 -3.56 9.00 11.80
N GLU A 89 -4.65 8.31 11.46
CA GLU A 89 -4.65 6.87 11.22
C GLU A 89 -4.84 6.64 9.72
N ILE A 90 -3.89 5.98 9.07
CA ILE A 90 -3.85 5.89 7.61
C ILE A 90 -4.16 4.48 7.15
N GLY A 91 -5.08 4.34 6.19
CA GLY A 91 -5.33 3.10 5.48
C GLY A 91 -4.92 3.21 4.01
N PHE A 92 -4.26 2.19 3.48
CA PHE A 92 -3.92 2.12 2.06
C PHE A 92 -4.64 0.92 1.42
N TRP A 93 -5.47 1.19 0.43
CA TRP A 93 -6.18 0.20 -0.36
C TRP A 93 -5.73 0.25 -1.83
N PRO A 94 -4.60 -0.41 -2.16
CA PRO A 94 -4.20 -0.55 -3.55
C PRO A 94 -5.17 -1.47 -4.29
N LEU A 95 -5.66 -0.99 -5.42
CA LEU A 95 -6.46 -1.71 -6.40
C LEU A 95 -5.57 -2.01 -7.62
N ASP A 96 -4.97 -3.20 -7.63
CA ASP A 96 -4.22 -3.70 -8.79
C ASP A 96 -5.19 -4.04 -9.94
N LEU A 97 -4.76 -3.79 -11.18
CA LEU A 97 -5.48 -4.09 -12.42
C LEU A 97 -5.93 -5.55 -12.52
N GLN A 98 -5.10 -6.50 -12.07
CA GLN A 98 -5.46 -7.93 -12.07
C GLN A 98 -6.60 -8.20 -11.09
N ASN A 99 -6.53 -7.61 -9.89
CA ASN A 99 -7.56 -7.74 -8.87
C ASN A 99 -8.82 -6.93 -9.18
N LEU A 100 -8.71 -5.82 -9.91
CA LEU A 100 -9.81 -4.94 -10.30
C LEU A 100 -10.82 -5.66 -11.20
N ALA A 101 -10.36 -6.38 -12.23
CA ALA A 101 -11.25 -7.10 -13.13
C ALA A 101 -12.13 -8.13 -12.39
N THR A 102 -11.51 -8.89 -11.48
CA THR A 102 -12.21 -9.86 -10.62
C THR A 102 -13.09 -9.18 -9.57
N SER A 103 -12.64 -8.08 -8.98
CA SER A 103 -13.41 -7.34 -7.97
C SER A 103 -14.63 -6.65 -8.56
N ILE A 104 -14.52 -6.15 -9.79
CA ILE A 104 -15.64 -5.58 -10.54
C ILE A 104 -16.71 -6.65 -10.79
N SER A 105 -16.36 -7.89 -11.15
CA SER A 105 -17.36 -8.91 -11.46
C SER A 105 -18.07 -9.48 -10.21
N GLN A 106 -17.48 -9.32 -9.03
CA GLN A 106 -18.00 -9.86 -7.76
C GLN A 106 -19.18 -9.05 -7.19
N SER A 107 -19.84 -9.65 -6.18
CA SER A 107 -20.87 -8.99 -5.36
C SER A 107 -20.23 -8.02 -4.38
N SER A 108 -20.90 -6.90 -4.08
CA SER A 108 -20.49 -5.92 -3.07
C SER A 108 -20.38 -6.53 -1.66
N LEU A 109 -21.08 -7.63 -1.39
CA LEU A 109 -20.97 -8.37 -0.12
C LEU A 109 -19.54 -8.88 0.15
N ASN A 110 -18.76 -9.16 -0.90
CA ASN A 110 -17.37 -9.59 -0.77
C ASN A 110 -16.44 -8.47 -0.27
N LEU A 111 -16.88 -7.21 -0.34
CA LEU A 111 -16.13 -6.08 0.19
C LEU A 111 -16.29 -5.93 1.70
N ARG A 112 -17.32 -6.53 2.31
CA ARG A 112 -17.61 -6.34 3.74
C ARG A 112 -16.40 -6.62 4.63
N PRO A 113 -15.63 -7.73 4.48
CA PRO A 113 -14.43 -7.94 5.28
C PRO A 113 -13.38 -6.84 5.12
N ILE A 114 -13.16 -6.36 3.90
CA ILE A 114 -12.23 -5.26 3.58
C ILE A 114 -12.66 -3.98 4.29
N LEU A 115 -13.94 -3.62 4.18
CA LEU A 115 -14.48 -2.40 4.77
C LEU A 115 -14.45 -2.43 6.30
N GLN A 116 -14.64 -3.61 6.92
CA GLN A 116 -14.50 -3.75 8.37
C GLN A 116 -13.08 -3.45 8.86
N VAL A 117 -12.04 -3.72 8.05
CA VAL A 117 -10.66 -3.34 8.39
C VAL A 117 -10.54 -1.84 8.53
N PHE A 118 -11.02 -1.06 7.57
CA PHE A 118 -10.90 0.40 7.65
C PHE A 118 -11.80 1.00 8.74
N LYS A 119 -12.95 0.37 9.01
CA LYS A 119 -13.88 0.80 10.05
C LYS A 119 -13.36 0.52 11.47
N SER A 120 -12.84 -0.68 11.70
CA SER A 120 -12.60 -1.25 13.04
C SER A 120 -11.26 -1.97 13.20
N GLY A 121 -10.40 -1.92 12.19
CA GLY A 121 -9.06 -2.49 12.24
C GLY A 121 -8.20 -1.81 13.31
N HIS A 122 -7.11 -2.50 13.65
CA HIS A 122 -6.12 -1.99 14.59
C HIS A 122 -5.27 -0.94 13.92
N THR A 123 -4.85 0.03 14.71
CA THR A 123 -3.88 1.03 14.30
C THR A 123 -2.55 0.66 14.93
N LEU A 124 -1.51 0.48 14.12
CA LEU A 124 -0.15 0.27 14.60
C LEU A 124 0.77 1.41 14.16
N PRO A 125 1.60 1.95 15.05
CA PRO A 125 2.70 2.80 14.63
C PRO A 125 3.69 1.97 13.83
N VAL A 126 4.03 2.42 12.63
CA VAL A 126 4.92 1.72 11.72
C VAL A 126 6.17 2.52 11.45
N ASP A 127 7.26 1.81 11.22
CA ASP A 127 8.53 2.38 10.85
C ASP A 127 8.63 2.49 9.32
N VAL A 128 9.50 3.38 8.85
CA VAL A 128 9.83 3.54 7.43
C VAL A 128 11.33 3.75 7.24
N MET A 129 11.83 3.47 6.04
CA MET A 129 13.19 3.83 5.67
C MET A 129 13.24 5.33 5.37
N LYS A 130 14.11 6.06 6.06
CA LYS A 130 14.41 7.46 5.83
C LYS A 130 15.78 7.56 5.16
N VAL A 131 15.86 8.40 4.14
CA VAL A 131 17.08 8.65 3.36
C VAL A 131 17.35 10.14 3.37
N GLN A 132 18.50 10.53 3.89
CA GLN A 132 18.99 11.89 3.89
C GLN A 132 20.10 11.99 2.85
N PHE A 133 19.88 12.81 1.83
CA PHE A 133 20.88 13.08 0.81
C PHE A 133 21.76 14.24 1.28
N ILE A 134 23.06 14.01 1.24
CA ILE A 134 24.08 15.03 1.50
C ILE A 134 24.31 15.72 0.16
N ALA A 135 23.72 16.89 -0.03
CA ALA A 135 23.89 17.74 -1.21
C ALA A 135 23.95 19.21 -0.76
N SER A 136 24.05 20.15 -1.70
CA SER A 136 23.98 21.59 -1.40
C SER A 136 22.73 21.97 -0.58
N GLU A 137 21.64 21.22 -0.79
CA GLU A 137 20.45 21.24 0.05
C GLU A 137 20.22 19.85 0.64
N LEU A 138 19.97 19.78 1.96
CA LEU A 138 19.65 18.52 2.64
C LEU A 138 18.25 18.06 2.22
N GLU A 139 18.17 17.14 1.25
CA GLU A 139 16.91 16.53 0.85
C GLU A 139 16.64 15.26 1.68
N THR A 140 15.46 15.16 2.29
CA THR A 140 15.03 13.93 3.00
C THR A 140 13.89 13.26 2.24
N LYS A 141 14.03 11.95 2.01
CA LYS A 141 12.98 11.11 1.42
C LYS A 141 12.69 9.90 2.27
N TYR A 142 11.50 9.35 2.08
CA TYR A 142 11.02 8.18 2.81
C TYR A 142 10.59 7.10 1.84
N PHE A 143 10.86 5.86 2.21
CA PHE A 143 10.59 4.70 1.39
C PHE A 143 9.96 3.60 2.24
N TRP A 144 8.99 2.93 1.64
CA TRP A 144 8.33 1.80 2.25
C TRP A 144 9.09 0.49 2.02
N ASN A 145 9.35 0.12 0.77
CA ASN A 145 9.99 -1.14 0.40
C ASN A 145 11.50 -1.04 0.30
N ASP A 146 11.98 -0.40 -0.77
CA ASP A 146 13.38 -0.41 -1.14
C ASP A 146 13.86 0.88 -1.80
N PHE A 147 15.18 1.00 -1.84
CA PHE A 147 15.93 2.01 -2.54
C PHE A 147 17.03 1.33 -3.34
N VAL A 148 17.17 1.68 -4.62
CA VAL A 148 18.10 1.01 -5.54
C VAL A 148 19.10 2.03 -6.09
N ILE A 149 20.37 1.66 -5.99
CA ILE A 149 21.53 2.40 -6.49
C ILE A 149 22.22 1.52 -7.51
N ASN A 150 22.46 2.05 -8.71
CA ASN A 150 23.25 1.37 -9.72
C ASN A 150 24.52 2.16 -10.01
N SER A 151 25.66 1.48 -10.02
CA SER A 151 26.91 1.98 -10.60
C SER A 151 27.07 1.42 -11.99
N THR A 152 27.23 2.30 -12.98
CA THR A 152 27.44 1.92 -14.38
C THR A 152 28.90 1.99 -14.82
N GLN A 153 29.77 2.57 -14.00
CA GLN A 153 31.18 2.76 -14.32
C GLN A 153 32.06 1.66 -13.72
N ALA A 154 33.05 1.20 -14.50
CA ALA A 154 33.98 0.15 -14.09
C ALA A 154 34.99 0.62 -13.03
N ASN A 155 35.16 1.93 -12.86
CA ASN A 155 36.11 2.53 -11.91
C ASN A 155 35.40 3.27 -10.77
N ALA A 156 34.08 3.12 -10.62
CA ALA A 156 33.37 3.70 -9.50
C ALA A 156 33.83 3.01 -8.21
N GLU A 157 34.37 3.80 -7.29
CA GLU A 157 34.66 3.38 -5.92
C GLU A 157 33.53 3.85 -5.02
N THR A 158 32.92 2.92 -4.30
CA THR A 158 31.82 3.21 -3.37
C THR A 158 32.05 2.46 -2.09
N THR A 159 31.97 3.18 -0.98
CA THR A 159 32.09 2.63 0.37
C THR A 159 30.72 2.61 1.02
N PHE A 160 30.33 1.44 1.49
CA PHE A 160 29.14 1.22 2.28
C PHE A 160 29.54 1.11 3.74
N TYR A 161 28.96 1.90 4.62
CA TYR A 161 29.09 1.76 6.07
C TYR A 161 27.76 1.24 6.61
N ILE A 162 27.78 0.10 7.30
CA ILE A 162 26.59 -0.54 7.86
C ILE A 162 26.86 -0.79 9.34
N ASP A 163 26.17 -0.07 10.23
CA ASP A 163 26.43 -0.07 11.68
C ASP A 163 27.95 -0.04 11.99
N GLU A 164 28.66 0.96 11.44
CA GLU A 164 30.11 1.20 11.59
C GLU A 164 31.05 0.21 10.86
N GLN A 165 30.52 -0.82 10.20
CA GLN A 165 31.35 -1.73 9.40
C GLN A 165 31.41 -1.27 7.95
N ASN A 166 32.62 -1.09 7.42
CA ASN A 166 32.82 -0.70 6.04
C ASN A 166 32.85 -1.89 5.08
N SER A 167 32.37 -1.66 3.87
CA SER A 167 32.46 -2.58 2.74
C SER A 167 32.77 -1.79 1.50
N HIS A 168 33.99 -1.96 0.99
CA HIS A 168 34.42 -1.31 -0.25
C HIS A 168 33.93 -2.12 -1.46
N VAL A 169 33.31 -1.42 -2.40
CA VAL A 169 32.80 -2.00 -3.64
C VAL A 169 33.33 -1.18 -4.80
N ASN A 170 34.05 -1.88 -5.68
CA ASN A 170 34.64 -1.29 -6.86
C ASN A 170 33.94 -1.81 -8.12
N GLY A 171 33.74 -0.90 -9.07
CA GLY A 171 33.22 -1.19 -10.39
C GLY A 171 31.69 -1.17 -10.50
N LYS A 172 31.18 -1.93 -11.47
CA LYS A 172 29.74 -1.95 -11.77
C LYS A 172 29.00 -2.80 -10.75
N PHE A 173 27.99 -2.21 -10.14
CA PHE A 173 27.16 -2.90 -9.17
C PHE A 173 25.72 -2.41 -9.21
N ARG A 174 24.84 -3.24 -8.66
CA ARG A 174 23.50 -2.87 -8.23
C ARG A 174 23.38 -3.12 -6.75
N CYS A 175 23.06 -2.08 -5.99
CA CYS A 175 22.80 -2.14 -4.57
C CYS A 175 21.32 -1.88 -4.32
N ARG A 176 20.67 -2.75 -3.56
CA ARG A 176 19.30 -2.57 -3.09
C ARG A 176 19.27 -2.57 -1.58
N ILE A 177 18.85 -1.46 -1.00
CA ILE A 177 18.59 -1.34 0.43
C ILE A 177 17.10 -1.57 0.62
N ALA A 178 16.75 -2.63 1.34
CA ALA A 178 15.37 -3.05 1.54
C ALA A 178 14.98 -2.97 3.01
N PHE A 179 13.72 -2.65 3.26
CA PHE A 179 13.15 -2.57 4.59
C PHE A 179 11.92 -3.47 4.72
N HIS A 180 10.75 -3.05 4.19
CA HIS A 180 9.57 -3.90 4.15
C HIS A 180 9.56 -4.76 2.89
N ASP A 181 9.43 -6.08 3.05
CA ASP A 181 9.32 -7.01 1.92
C ASP A 181 7.91 -6.99 1.27
N GLU A 182 6.90 -6.47 1.98
CA GLU A 182 5.49 -6.45 1.55
C GLU A 182 5.11 -5.10 0.94
N ILE A 183 4.25 -5.10 -0.08
CA ILE A 183 3.67 -3.87 -0.64
C ILE A 183 2.85 -3.16 0.44
N LEU A 184 2.86 -1.83 0.42
CA LEU A 184 2.03 -1.00 1.31
C LEU A 184 0.55 -1.21 1.02
N ASN A 185 -0.08 -2.12 1.76
CA ASN A 185 -1.47 -2.49 1.63
C ASN A 185 -2.04 -2.88 3.00
N SER A 186 -2.91 -2.04 3.55
CA SER A 186 -3.52 -2.26 4.86
C SER A 186 -4.16 -3.63 5.02
N LEU A 187 -4.65 -4.26 3.95
CA LEU A 187 -5.44 -5.50 4.01
C LEU A 187 -4.58 -6.76 4.13
N THR A 188 -3.38 -6.74 3.55
CA THR A 188 -2.51 -7.92 3.47
C THR A 188 -1.38 -7.89 4.49
N MET A 189 -1.16 -6.74 5.13
CA MET A 189 -0.07 -6.56 6.08
C MET A 189 -0.28 -7.33 7.38
N HIS A 190 0.77 -8.01 7.82
CA HIS A 190 0.76 -8.79 9.06
C HIS A 190 1.29 -7.96 10.25
N PRO A 191 0.53 -7.79 11.34
CA PRO A 191 0.97 -7.06 12.55
C PRO A 191 2.34 -7.53 13.08
N GLY A 192 2.54 -8.84 13.13
CA GLY A 192 3.80 -9.47 13.57
C GLY A 192 5.02 -9.26 12.65
N LYS A 193 4.85 -8.73 11.43
CA LYS A 193 5.98 -8.33 10.56
C LYS A 193 6.36 -6.87 10.79
N LEU A 194 5.37 -6.03 11.04
CA LEU A 194 5.54 -4.60 11.36
C LEU A 194 6.19 -4.33 12.72
N THR A 195 6.05 -5.26 13.66
CA THR A 195 6.53 -5.12 15.04
C THR A 195 7.92 -5.72 15.26
N ARG A 196 8.53 -6.31 14.23
CA ARG A 196 9.89 -6.87 14.32
C ARG A 196 10.92 -5.77 14.52
N THR A 197 12.10 -6.15 15.02
CA THR A 197 13.25 -5.25 15.09
C THR A 197 13.54 -4.71 13.69
N PRO A 198 13.49 -3.39 13.49
CA PRO A 198 13.64 -2.82 12.17
C PRO A 198 15.11 -2.85 11.79
N VAL A 199 15.42 -3.53 10.69
CA VAL A 199 16.76 -3.60 10.13
C VAL A 199 16.68 -3.39 8.63
N LEU A 200 17.57 -2.55 8.12
CA LEU A 200 17.82 -2.38 6.70
C LEU A 200 18.62 -3.59 6.21
N LYS A 201 18.21 -4.16 5.09
CA LYS A 201 18.89 -5.26 4.42
C LYS A 201 19.58 -4.72 3.18
N VAL A 202 20.90 -4.80 3.13
CA VAL A 202 21.70 -4.32 2.00
C VAL A 202 22.04 -5.51 1.11
N TYR A 203 21.47 -5.51 -0.08
CA TYR A 203 21.72 -6.50 -1.11
C TYR A 203 22.65 -5.91 -2.17
N LEU A 204 23.63 -6.70 -2.61
CA LEU A 204 24.59 -6.30 -3.62
C LEU A 204 24.62 -7.35 -4.74
N LYS A 205 24.60 -6.87 -5.98
CA LYS A 205 24.92 -7.65 -7.17
C LYS A 205 26.10 -6.98 -7.88
N ARG A 206 27.21 -7.71 -8.02
CA ARG A 206 28.36 -7.29 -8.81
C ARG A 206 28.16 -7.77 -10.25
N ASP A 207 28.27 -6.88 -11.21
CA ASP A 207 27.96 -7.19 -12.61
C ASP A 207 29.20 -6.99 -13.50
N PRO A 208 29.87 -8.06 -13.97
CA PRO A 208 31.01 -7.90 -14.86
C PRO A 208 30.62 -7.37 -16.25
N ALA A 209 29.35 -7.46 -16.67
CA ALA A 209 28.94 -7.08 -18.02
C ALA A 209 27.43 -6.78 -18.17
N LEU A 210 26.93 -5.70 -17.57
CA LEU A 210 25.59 -5.18 -17.93
C LEU A 210 25.60 -4.73 -19.39
N THR A 211 25.12 -5.60 -20.28
CA THR A 211 24.93 -5.31 -21.70
C THR A 211 23.73 -4.38 -21.88
N THR A 212 23.79 -3.52 -22.89
CA THR A 212 22.78 -2.49 -23.21
C THR A 212 21.36 -3.04 -23.38
N THR A 213 21.22 -4.32 -23.69
CA THR A 213 19.96 -5.08 -23.75
C THR A 213 19.30 -5.31 -22.38
N GLU A 214 20.07 -5.44 -21.29
CA GLU A 214 19.53 -5.54 -19.93
C GLU A 214 19.04 -4.18 -19.41
N ARG A 215 19.60 -3.06 -19.90
CA ARG A 215 19.17 -1.68 -19.56
C ARG A 215 17.75 -1.39 -20.03
N PHE A 216 17.38 -1.81 -21.25
CA PHE A 216 16.03 -1.66 -21.79
C PHE A 216 15.01 -2.56 -21.07
N LYS A 217 15.42 -3.76 -20.65
CA LYS A 217 14.62 -4.61 -19.76
C LYS A 217 14.45 -3.96 -18.38
N GLN A 218 15.49 -3.36 -17.81
CA GLN A 218 15.45 -2.69 -16.50
C GLN A 218 14.58 -1.43 -16.52
N PHE A 219 14.57 -0.66 -17.61
CA PHE A 219 13.68 0.51 -17.75
C PHE A 219 12.20 0.08 -17.91
N LYS A 220 11.94 -1.01 -18.64
CA LYS A 220 10.61 -1.64 -18.68
C LYS A 220 10.21 -2.27 -17.34
N GLN A 221 11.16 -2.82 -16.58
CA GLN A 221 10.95 -3.33 -15.21
C GLN A 221 10.75 -2.20 -14.19
N TRP A 222 11.35 -1.03 -14.41
CA TRP A 222 11.13 0.19 -13.63
C TRP A 222 9.70 0.72 -13.78
N LEU A 223 9.12 0.57 -14.99
CA LEU A 223 7.70 0.83 -15.26
C LEU A 223 6.78 -0.29 -14.76
N ALA A 224 7.26 -1.53 -14.66
CA ALA A 224 6.53 -2.69 -14.14
C ALA A 224 6.85 -2.93 -12.66
N ALA A 225 6.48 -1.97 -11.82
CA ALA A 225 6.46 -2.12 -10.37
C ALA A 225 5.38 -3.16 -9.98
N ASP A 226 5.70 -4.46 -10.02
CA ASP A 226 5.05 -5.51 -9.20
C ASP A 226 5.58 -6.95 -9.40
N LYS A 227 6.81 -7.16 -9.90
CA LYS A 227 7.44 -8.49 -9.86
C LYS A 227 8.70 -8.47 -9.03
N LYS A 228 8.73 -9.31 -7.98
CA LYS A 228 9.91 -9.65 -7.17
C LYS A 228 11.13 -9.83 -8.08
N ILE A 229 12.02 -8.85 -8.09
CA ILE A 229 13.32 -8.97 -8.73
C ILE A 229 14.23 -9.70 -7.73
N THR A 230 14.14 -11.03 -7.73
CA THR A 230 15.02 -11.93 -6.96
C THR A 230 15.81 -12.80 -7.92
N GLU A 231 16.54 -12.19 -8.85
CA GLU A 231 17.49 -12.93 -9.69
C GLU A 231 18.91 -12.35 -9.47
N ASN A 232 19.65 -13.04 -8.60
CA ASN A 232 21.10 -12.97 -8.34
C ASN A 232 21.66 -11.82 -7.47
N GLU A 233 20.87 -11.21 -6.58
CA GLU A 233 21.42 -10.31 -5.55
C GLU A 233 21.87 -11.11 -4.30
N THR A 234 23.08 -10.86 -3.78
CA THR A 234 23.56 -11.47 -2.52
C THR A 234 23.33 -10.50 -1.36
N LEU A 235 22.90 -11.01 -0.21
CA LEU A 235 22.81 -10.20 1.00
C LEU A 235 24.23 -9.86 1.47
N LEU A 236 24.60 -8.59 1.44
CA LEU A 236 25.89 -8.12 1.95
C LEU A 236 25.86 -8.08 3.48
N LYS A 237 24.87 -7.38 4.04
CA LYS A 237 24.71 -7.22 5.48
C LYS A 237 23.32 -6.69 5.85
N THR A 238 23.00 -6.74 7.13
CA THR A 238 21.86 -6.07 7.74
C THR A 238 22.34 -5.12 8.82
N GLY A 239 21.68 -3.97 8.97
CA GLY A 239 22.00 -2.99 10.02
C GLY A 239 20.85 -2.02 10.28
N LYS A 240 21.00 -1.14 11.28
CA LYS A 240 20.01 -0.08 11.58
C LYS A 240 20.28 1.19 10.78
N GLN A 241 21.56 1.48 10.54
CA GLN A 241 22.02 2.61 9.75
C GLN A 241 22.88 2.13 8.60
N VAL A 242 22.70 2.76 7.45
CA VAL A 242 23.55 2.55 6.27
C VAL A 242 24.00 3.91 5.78
N GLU A 243 25.29 4.10 5.55
CA GLU A 243 25.81 5.28 4.89
C GLU A 243 26.54 4.86 3.61
N ILE A 244 26.33 5.62 2.55
CA ILE A 244 26.97 5.36 1.26
C ILE A 244 27.73 6.60 0.86
N GLN A 245 29.04 6.42 0.68
CA GLN A 245 29.96 7.44 0.20
C GLN A 245 30.57 6.97 -1.12
N GLY A 246 30.66 7.84 -2.10
CA GLY A 246 31.23 7.52 -3.41
C GLY A 246 31.06 8.67 -4.39
N ASN A 247 31.53 8.47 -5.62
CA ASN A 247 31.26 9.45 -6.68
C ASN A 247 29.83 9.27 -7.21
N TRP A 248 28.88 9.99 -6.62
CA TRP A 248 27.45 9.92 -6.96
C TRP A 248 27.12 10.41 -8.37
N ALA A 249 27.99 11.20 -9.01
CA ALA A 249 27.84 11.54 -10.44
C ALA A 249 27.89 10.30 -11.34
N ASN A 250 28.47 9.20 -10.85
CA ASN A 250 28.58 7.93 -11.57
C ASN A 250 27.47 6.94 -11.20
N LEU A 251 26.59 7.30 -10.28
CA LEU A 251 25.53 6.47 -9.75
C LEU A 251 24.18 6.89 -10.32
N THR A 252 23.32 5.91 -10.61
CA THR A 252 21.92 6.17 -10.95
C THR A 252 21.02 5.66 -9.83
N LEU A 253 20.07 6.49 -9.44
CA LEU A 253 19.10 6.22 -8.39
C LEU A 253 17.77 5.86 -9.04
N ASN A 254 16.98 5.01 -8.38
CA ASN A 254 15.59 4.77 -8.79
C ASN A 254 14.65 5.96 -8.52
N VAL A 255 15.20 7.12 -8.15
CA VAL A 255 14.49 8.37 -7.85
C VAL A 255 14.96 9.45 -8.83
N GLY A 256 14.06 9.95 -9.67
CA GLY A 256 14.40 10.77 -10.84
C GLY A 256 14.82 12.23 -10.59
N ALA A 257 15.04 12.65 -9.34
CA ALA A 257 15.19 14.09 -9.01
C ALA A 257 16.54 14.49 -8.38
N ILE A 258 17.44 13.55 -8.08
CA ILE A 258 18.58 13.81 -7.16
C ILE A 258 19.94 13.53 -7.80
N GLN A 259 20.07 13.66 -9.12
CA GLN A 259 21.25 13.13 -9.83
C GLN A 259 22.50 14.03 -9.77
N ASP A 260 22.36 15.36 -9.63
CA ASP A 260 23.46 16.25 -10.01
C ASP A 260 24.28 16.85 -8.84
N SER A 261 23.86 16.68 -7.58
CA SER A 261 24.49 17.37 -6.42
C SER A 261 24.76 16.51 -5.18
N VAL A 262 24.48 15.20 -5.23
CA VAL A 262 24.63 14.32 -4.07
C VAL A 262 26.10 13.97 -3.86
N GLN A 263 26.55 14.01 -2.61
CA GLN A 263 27.89 13.62 -2.15
C GLN A 263 27.83 12.38 -1.25
N GLY A 264 26.67 12.10 -0.66
CA GLY A 264 26.44 10.98 0.23
C GLY A 264 24.95 10.72 0.43
N ALA A 265 24.62 9.52 0.90
CA ALA A 265 23.28 9.23 1.40
C ALA A 265 23.36 8.46 2.71
N HIS A 266 22.62 8.98 3.70
CA HIS A 266 22.46 8.35 5.00
C HIS A 266 21.07 7.73 5.09
N PHE A 267 21.02 6.44 5.39
CA PHE A 267 19.81 5.65 5.55
C PHE A 267 19.64 5.31 7.02
N GLU A 268 18.46 5.59 7.54
CA GLU A 268 18.08 5.22 8.90
C GLU A 268 16.64 4.75 8.95
N VAL A 269 16.30 4.06 10.04
CA VAL A 269 14.92 3.69 10.33
C VAL A 269 14.24 4.85 11.06
N ALA A 270 13.29 5.51 10.41
CA ALA A 270 12.40 6.46 11.07
C ALA A 270 11.34 5.69 11.87
N ARG A 271 11.51 5.66 13.19
CA ARG A 271 10.67 4.89 14.11
C ARG A 271 9.30 5.54 14.31
N LYS A 272 8.25 4.72 14.36
CA LYS A 272 6.85 5.17 14.60
C LYS A 272 6.47 6.36 13.71
N ALA A 273 6.81 6.27 12.43
CA ALA A 273 6.69 7.36 11.47
C ALA A 273 5.24 7.78 11.20
N PHE A 274 4.32 6.83 11.18
CA PHE A 274 2.88 7.10 11.11
C PHE A 274 2.11 5.90 11.66
N SER A 275 0.81 6.09 11.85
CA SER A 275 -0.11 5.08 12.36
C SER A 275 -0.87 4.41 11.20
N LEU A 276 -0.62 3.13 10.96
CA LEU A 276 -1.22 2.35 9.87
C LEU A 276 -2.41 1.52 10.37
N ILE A 277 -3.54 1.61 9.67
CA ILE A 277 -4.72 0.76 9.89
C ILE A 277 -4.48 -0.59 9.24
N ILE A 278 -4.58 -1.67 10.00
CA ILE A 278 -4.39 -3.06 9.55
C ILE A 278 -5.40 -4.00 10.23
N PRO A 279 -5.69 -5.18 9.65
CA PRO A 279 -6.54 -6.16 10.31
C PRO A 279 -5.78 -6.90 11.43
N ALA A 280 -6.52 -7.48 12.37
CA ALA A 280 -5.96 -8.41 13.35
C ALA A 280 -5.35 -9.66 12.71
N LYS A 281 -5.97 -10.12 11.61
CA LYS A 281 -5.52 -11.22 10.76
C LYS A 281 -5.53 -10.76 9.31
N PRO A 282 -4.42 -10.87 8.55
CA PRO A 282 -4.38 -10.45 7.15
C PRO A 282 -5.44 -11.14 6.31
N ILE A 283 -6.03 -10.37 5.39
CA ILE A 283 -6.93 -10.92 4.38
C ILE A 283 -6.06 -11.52 3.27
N GLN A 284 -5.94 -12.84 3.25
CA GLN A 284 -5.26 -13.55 2.16
C GLN A 284 -6.17 -13.49 0.93
N THR A 285 -5.79 -12.67 -0.06
CA THR A 285 -6.57 -12.42 -1.29
C THR A 285 -6.70 -13.65 -2.19
N THR A 286 -6.00 -14.76 -1.93
CA THR A 286 -6.00 -15.95 -2.78
C THR A 286 -6.70 -17.20 -2.23
N GLU A 287 -7.15 -17.27 -0.97
CA GLU A 287 -7.63 -18.56 -0.42
C GLU A 287 -9.02 -18.64 0.23
N SER A 288 -9.83 -17.57 0.29
CA SER A 288 -11.09 -17.67 1.06
C SER A 288 -12.37 -17.12 0.43
N VAL A 289 -12.41 -16.74 -0.85
CA VAL A 289 -13.71 -16.42 -1.48
C VAL A 289 -14.50 -17.69 -1.86
N ARG A 290 -13.84 -18.86 -1.98
CA ARG A 290 -14.53 -20.15 -2.17
C ARG A 290 -14.99 -20.83 -0.87
N LYS A 291 -14.60 -20.34 0.31
CA LYS A 291 -14.88 -21.01 1.60
C LYS A 291 -15.56 -20.15 2.66
N ILE A 292 -16.00 -18.93 2.34
CA ILE A 292 -17.01 -18.26 3.17
C ILE A 292 -18.38 -18.80 2.76
N LEU A 293 -18.64 -20.05 3.14
CA LEU A 293 -20.01 -20.45 3.43
C LEU A 293 -20.47 -19.55 4.58
N PRO A 294 -21.66 -18.92 4.51
CA PRO A 294 -22.18 -18.24 5.66
C PRO A 294 -22.33 -19.28 6.78
N ALA A 295 -21.53 -19.14 7.85
CA ALA A 295 -21.63 -19.99 9.04
C ALA A 295 -22.99 -19.87 9.74
N PHE A 296 -23.84 -18.97 9.26
CA PHE A 296 -25.27 -18.96 9.52
C PHE A 296 -26.00 -19.05 8.19
N ARG A 297 -26.48 -20.26 7.84
CA ARG A 297 -27.66 -20.32 6.98
C ARG A 297 -28.72 -19.46 7.68
N PRO A 298 -29.38 -18.50 7.01
CA PRO A 298 -30.62 -17.99 7.56
C PRO A 298 -31.49 -19.24 7.76
N THR A 299 -31.76 -19.59 9.01
CA THR A 299 -32.86 -20.51 9.33
C THR A 299 -34.03 -19.98 8.54
N GLY A 300 -34.55 -20.84 7.67
CA GLY A 300 -35.56 -20.47 6.69
C GLY A 300 -36.60 -19.58 7.33
N VAL A 301 -36.95 -18.54 6.59
CA VAL A 301 -38.28 -17.94 6.60
C VAL A 301 -39.26 -18.99 7.12
N ILE A 302 -39.82 -18.76 8.31
CA ILE A 302 -41.02 -19.47 8.72
C ILE A 302 -42.05 -19.03 7.68
N ALA A 303 -42.16 -19.84 6.63
CA ALA A 303 -43.23 -19.76 5.68
C ALA A 303 -44.51 -19.82 6.50
N ASN A 304 -45.38 -18.85 6.26
CA ASN A 304 -46.76 -18.88 6.70
C ASN A 304 -47.31 -20.29 6.49
N ASN A 305 -47.75 -20.94 7.57
CA ASN A 305 -48.67 -22.07 7.46
C ASN A 305 -49.96 -21.54 6.82
N ARG A 306 -50.01 -21.60 5.50
CA ARG A 306 -51.24 -21.63 4.70
C ARG A 306 -51.17 -22.87 3.82
N ASP A 307 -51.31 -24.01 4.49
CA ASP A 307 -51.75 -25.23 3.83
C ASP A 307 -53.18 -25.52 4.26
N GLY A 308 -54.02 -25.80 3.28
CA GLY A 308 -55.31 -26.46 3.48
C GLY A 308 -56.52 -25.53 3.51
N SER A 309 -56.85 -24.91 2.37
CA SER A 309 -58.23 -24.56 2.08
C SER A 309 -59.08 -25.85 2.04
N THR A 310 -59.63 -26.22 3.19
CA THR A 310 -60.80 -27.09 3.22
C THR A 310 -61.96 -26.27 2.65
N LYS A 311 -62.42 -26.65 1.45
CA LYS A 311 -63.70 -26.21 0.91
C LYS A 311 -64.78 -26.56 1.94
N ILE A 312 -65.26 -25.57 2.67
CA ILE A 312 -66.53 -25.68 3.41
C ILE A 312 -67.62 -25.71 2.35
N GLN A 313 -68.22 -26.88 2.14
CA GLN A 313 -69.51 -27.00 1.46
C GLN A 313 -70.55 -26.29 2.33
N LEU A 314 -71.11 -25.20 1.82
CA LEU A 314 -72.35 -24.64 2.36
C LEU A 314 -73.48 -25.63 2.04
N GLN A 315 -73.91 -26.39 3.05
CA GLN A 315 -75.17 -27.13 2.97
C GLN A 315 -76.31 -26.11 2.99
N PHE A 316 -77.02 -25.99 1.86
CA PHE A 316 -78.37 -25.44 1.86
C PHE A 316 -79.26 -26.44 2.60
N LYS A 317 -79.74 -26.07 3.78
CA LYS A 317 -80.93 -26.69 4.37
C LYS A 317 -82.14 -26.07 3.71
N ASP A 318 -82.78 -26.81 2.83
CA ASP A 318 -84.21 -26.67 2.58
C ASP A 318 -84.94 -27.00 3.88
N ASN A 319 -85.51 -25.98 4.52
CA ASN A 319 -86.57 -26.18 5.50
C ASN A 319 -87.90 -26.02 4.76
N SER A 320 -88.44 -27.14 4.30
CA SER A 320 -89.86 -27.31 4.09
C SER A 320 -90.56 -27.43 5.44
N HIS A 321 -91.43 -26.48 5.74
CA HIS A 321 -92.67 -26.70 6.50
C HIS A 321 -93.73 -25.71 6.04
#